data_AF-A0A0K9XGK6-F1
#
_entry.id   AF-A0A0K9XGK6-F1
#
_cell.length_a   1.000
_cell.length_b   1.000
_cell.length_c   1.000
_cell.angle_alpha   90.00
_cell.angle_beta   90.00
_cell.angle_gamma   90.00
#
_symmetry.space_group_name_H-M   'P 1'
#
loop_
_entity.id
_entity.type
_entity.pdbx_description
1 polymer ?
#
loop_
_entity_poly.entity_id
_entity_poly.type
_entity_poly.pdbx_seq_one_letter_code
_entity_poly.pdbx_strand_id
1 'polypeptide(L)'
;MRRLLVLDAAGMAAVGAGYLVAAAPLGRLFGPGTAVVAGAGAVMVAGGAAIAAAARGRRVSTAAARAVVGGGALWVALSLAALAFGWLELTTTGLVWTWLQIAPVALFAALETGALRARKRGA
;
A
#
# COMPACT_ATOMS: atom_id res chain seq x y z
N MET A 1 15.05 5.71 6.72
CA MET A 1 14.44 5.99 5.40
C MET A 1 14.63 4.85 4.41
N ARG A 2 15.82 4.59 3.88
CA ARG A 2 16.00 3.54 2.84
C ARG A 2 15.54 2.13 3.29
N ARG A 3 15.86 1.69 4.51
CA ARG A 3 15.41 0.39 5.03
C ARG A 3 13.88 0.30 5.19
N LEU A 4 13.24 1.39 5.63
CA LEU A 4 11.78 1.45 5.78
C LEU A 4 11.10 1.36 4.40
N LEU A 5 11.56 2.15 3.43
CA LEU A 5 11.06 2.12 2.06
C LEU A 5 11.21 0.74 1.41
N VAL A 6 12.33 0.06 1.63
CA VAL A 6 12.55 -1.29 1.09
C VAL A 6 11.61 -2.31 1.76
N LEU A 7 11.41 -2.22 3.07
CA LEU A 7 10.50 -3.12 3.79
C LEU A 7 9.05 -2.90 3.37
N ASP A 8 8.62 -1.65 3.27
CA ASP A 8 7.29 -1.26 2.80
C ASP A 8 7.07 -1.72 1.35
N ALA A 9 8.03 -1.45 0.45
CA ALA A 9 7.98 -1.92 -0.94
C ALA A 9 7.90 -3.45 -1.05
N ALA A 10 8.67 -4.18 -0.24
CA ALA A 10 8.66 -5.63 -0.22
C ALA A 10 7.32 -6.18 0.29
N GLY A 11 6.77 -5.59 1.35
CA GLY A 11 5.45 -5.94 1.88
C GLY A 11 4.35 -5.69 0.86
N MET A 12 4.33 -4.50 0.25
CA MET A 12 3.37 -4.13 -0.78
C MET A 12 3.44 -5.06 -2.00
N ALA A 13 4.65 -5.35 -2.49
CA ALA A 13 4.83 -6.25 -3.62
C ALA A 13 4.43 -7.70 -3.29
N ALA A 14 4.75 -8.20 -2.08
CA ALA A 14 4.38 -9.54 -1.65
C ALA A 14 2.86 -9.71 -1.55
N VAL A 15 2.16 -8.75 -0.92
CA VAL A 15 0.70 -8.77 -0.83
C VAL A 15 0.07 -8.63 -2.21
N GLY A 16 0.58 -7.71 -3.04
CA GLY A 16 0.08 -7.52 -4.40
C GLY A 16 0.27 -8.76 -5.29
N ALA A 17 1.41 -9.43 -5.20
CA ALA A 17 1.66 -10.68 -5.90
C ALA A 17 0.71 -11.79 -5.42
N GLY A 18 0.48 -11.89 -4.11
CA GLY A 18 -0.51 -12.80 -3.54
C GLY A 18 -1.92 -12.54 -4.10
N TYR A 19 -2.32 -11.28 -4.19
CA TYR A 19 -3.60 -10.89 -4.80
C TYR A 19 -3.71 -11.29 -6.27
N LEU A 20 -2.63 -11.15 -7.05
CA LEU A 20 -2.64 -11.55 -8.46
C LEU A 20 -2.71 -13.07 -8.64
N VAL A 21 -1.89 -13.81 -7.89
CA VAL A 21 -1.82 -15.28 -7.97
C VAL A 21 -3.12 -15.92 -7.48
N ALA A 22 -3.70 -15.40 -6.40
CA ALA A 22 -4.90 -15.92 -5.78
C ALA A 22 -6.15 -15.06 -6.04
N ALA A 23 -6.18 -14.28 -7.13
CA ALA A 23 -7.24 -13.30 -7.39
C ALA A 23 -8.65 -13.92 -7.37
N ALA A 24 -8.82 -15.09 -7.99
CA ALA A 24 -10.12 -15.75 -8.08
C ALA A 24 -10.63 -16.29 -6.73
N PRO A 25 -9.85 -17.09 -5.96
CA PRO A 25 -10.29 -17.53 -4.65
C PRO A 25 -10.41 -16.36 -3.65
N LEU A 26 -9.51 -15.37 -3.68
CA LEU A 26 -9.58 -14.20 -2.82
C LEU A 26 -10.76 -13.28 -3.17
N GLY A 27 -11.08 -13.13 -4.46
CA GLY A 27 -12.24 -12.36 -4.92
C GLY A 27 -13.56 -12.93 -4.38
N ARG A 28 -13.68 -14.26 -4.30
CA ARG A 28 -14.83 -14.92 -3.65
C ARG A 28 -14.78 -14.82 -2.13
N LEU A 29 -13.60 -15.00 -1.55
CA LEU A 29 -13.43 -14.97 -0.09
C LEU A 29 -13.70 -13.58 0.48
N PHE A 30 -13.20 -12.53 -0.17
CA PHE A 30 -13.35 -11.15 0.25
C PHE A 30 -14.64 -10.51 -0.24
N GLY A 31 -15.25 -11.04 -1.30
CA GLY A 31 -16.51 -10.55 -1.86
C GLY A 31 -16.45 -9.70 -3.15
N PRO A 32 -15.50 -8.77 -3.36
CA PRO A 32 -15.60 -7.77 -4.44
C PRO A 32 -15.32 -8.34 -5.84
N GLY A 33 -15.09 -9.65 -5.95
CA GLY A 33 -14.83 -10.34 -7.20
C GLY A 33 -13.37 -10.31 -7.65
N THR A 34 -13.04 -11.21 -8.57
CA THR A 34 -11.69 -11.46 -9.07
C THR A 34 -11.03 -10.23 -9.69
N ALA A 35 -11.79 -9.44 -10.47
CA ALA A 35 -11.25 -8.30 -11.20
C ALA A 35 -10.78 -7.19 -10.26
N VAL A 36 -11.53 -6.92 -9.18
CA VAL A 36 -11.16 -5.91 -8.17
C VAL A 36 -9.90 -6.35 -7.43
N VAL A 37 -9.82 -7.62 -7.00
CA VAL A 37 -8.65 -8.14 -6.31
C VAL A 37 -7.40 -8.15 -7.21
N ALA A 38 -7.55 -8.56 -8.47
CA ALA A 38 -6.45 -8.54 -9.43
C ALA A 38 -5.98 -7.10 -9.73
N GLY A 39 -6.91 -6.15 -9.92
CA GLY A 39 -6.59 -4.75 -10.15
C GLY A 39 -5.85 -4.13 -8.96
N ALA A 40 -6.33 -4.39 -7.73
CA ALA A 40 -5.64 -4.01 -6.50
C ALA A 40 -4.23 -4.59 -6.42
N GLY A 41 -4.08 -5.90 -6.72
CA GLY A 41 -2.79 -6.58 -6.74
C GLY A 41 -1.81 -5.96 -7.73
N ALA A 42 -2.27 -5.62 -8.95
CA ALA A 42 -1.46 -4.98 -9.97
C ALA A 42 -0.96 -3.60 -9.53
N VAL A 43 -1.82 -2.77 -8.93
CA VAL A 43 -1.45 -1.46 -8.39
C VAL A 43 -0.39 -1.60 -7.30
N MET A 44 -0.56 -2.56 -6.38
CA MET A 44 0.39 -2.82 -5.31
C MET A 44 1.76 -3.29 -5.83
N VAL A 45 1.79 -4.21 -6.80
CA VAL A 45 3.05 -4.67 -7.41
C VAL A 45 3.75 -3.54 -8.16
N ALA A 46 3.00 -2.75 -8.94
CA ALA A 46 3.55 -1.59 -9.66
C ALA A 46 4.10 -0.53 -8.69
N GLY A 47 3.37 -0.24 -7.61
CA GLY A 47 3.81 0.65 -6.54
C GLY A 47 5.08 0.16 -5.87
N GLY A 48 5.11 -1.10 -5.41
CA GLY A 48 6.29 -1.71 -4.79
C GLY A 48 7.52 -1.70 -5.72
N ALA A 49 7.33 -1.99 -7.01
CA ALA A 49 8.40 -1.92 -8.00
C ALA A 49 8.95 -0.49 -8.19
N ALA A 50 8.07 0.51 -8.24
CA ALA A 50 8.47 1.91 -8.35
C ALA A 50 9.26 2.37 -7.11
N ILE A 51 8.82 1.98 -5.90
CA ILE A 51 9.53 2.30 -4.66
C ILE A 51 10.90 1.60 -4.61
N ALA A 52 10.95 0.32 -4.98
CA ALA A 52 12.19 -0.44 -5.04
C ALA A 52 13.19 0.19 -6.03
N ALA A 53 12.71 0.63 -7.20
CA ALA A 53 13.52 1.36 -8.17
C ALA A 53 14.04 2.69 -7.59
N ALA A 54 13.19 3.46 -6.91
CA ALA A 54 13.60 4.70 -6.26
C ALA A 54 14.61 4.47 -5.12
N ALA A 55 14.54 3.34 -4.42
CA ALA A 55 15.47 2.95 -3.36
C ALA A 55 16.84 2.45 -3.86
N ARG A 56 17.00 2.16 -5.17
CA ARG A 56 18.27 1.77 -5.80
C ARG A 56 19.23 2.95 -6.03
N GLY A 57 18.72 4.18 -6.07
CA GLY A 57 19.56 5.39 -6.20
C GLY A 57 20.42 5.66 -4.97
N ARG A 58 21.61 6.28 -5.16
CA ARG A 58 22.54 6.65 -4.05
C ARG A 58 21.90 7.55 -2.98
N ARG A 59 20.87 8.32 -3.34
CA ARG A 59 20.08 9.15 -2.43
C ARG A 59 18.61 8.99 -2.79
N VAL A 60 17.79 8.64 -1.82
CA VAL A 60 16.32 8.69 -1.96
C VAL A 60 15.93 10.16 -2.10
N SER A 61 15.34 10.54 -3.23
CA SER A 61 14.88 11.91 -3.44
C SER A 61 13.69 12.21 -2.54
N THR A 62 13.57 13.45 -2.09
CA THR A 62 12.43 13.93 -1.30
C THR A 62 11.12 13.80 -2.07
N ALA A 63 11.18 13.88 -3.40
CA ALA A 63 10.04 13.67 -4.29
C ALA A 63 9.57 12.21 -4.28
N ALA A 64 10.49 11.24 -4.39
CA ALA A 64 10.14 9.82 -4.32
C ALA A 64 9.49 9.47 -2.98
N ALA A 65 10.08 9.92 -1.87
CA ALA A 65 9.50 9.72 -0.55
C ALA A 65 8.09 10.33 -0.39
N ARG A 66 7.85 11.52 -0.96
CA ARG A 66 6.51 12.12 -0.97
C ARG A 66 5.51 11.33 -1.82
N ALA A 67 5.95 10.77 -2.95
CA ALA A 67 5.10 9.93 -3.79
C ALA A 67 4.68 8.65 -3.06
N VAL A 68 5.59 8.00 -2.31
CA VAL A 68 5.27 6.83 -1.48
C VAL A 68 4.23 7.18 -0.41
N VAL A 69 4.51 8.21 0.38
CA VAL A 69 3.59 8.67 1.44
C VAL A 69 2.24 9.07 0.87
N GLY A 70 2.22 9.80 -0.26
CA GLY A 70 0.99 10.21 -0.94
C GLY A 70 0.20 9.03 -1.49
N GLY A 71 0.87 8.04 -2.09
CA GLY A 71 0.26 6.80 -2.58
C GLY A 71 -0.33 5.98 -1.44
N GLY A 72 0.40 5.80 -0.34
CA GLY A 72 -0.09 5.12 0.85
C GLY A 72 -1.30 5.83 1.48
N ALA A 73 -1.25 7.16 1.58
CA ALA A 73 -2.37 7.96 2.08
C ALA A 73 -3.60 7.86 1.17
N LEU A 74 -3.42 7.92 -0.15
CA LEU A 74 -4.51 7.73 -1.11
C LEU A 74 -5.11 6.32 -1.01
N TRP A 75 -4.27 5.29 -0.87
CA TRP A 75 -4.72 3.91 -0.68
C TRP A 75 -5.57 3.75 0.58
N VAL A 76 -5.12 4.31 1.69
CA VAL A 76 -5.88 4.34 2.95
C VAL A 76 -7.20 5.08 2.77
N ALA A 77 -7.19 6.25 2.13
CA ALA A 77 -8.40 7.03 1.90
C ALA A 77 -9.42 6.28 1.03
N LEU A 78 -8.98 5.64 -0.05
CA LEU A 78 -9.84 4.82 -0.92
C LEU A 78 -10.38 3.59 -0.17
N SER A 79 -9.57 2.94 0.65
CA SER A 79 -10.00 1.81 1.47
C SER A 79 -11.04 2.23 2.51
N LEU A 80 -10.83 3.37 3.18
CA LEU A 80 -11.81 3.94 4.11
C LEU A 80 -13.10 4.36 3.41
N ALA A 81 -13.01 4.95 2.22
CA ALA A 81 -14.19 5.28 1.41
C ALA A 81 -14.96 4.02 1.01
N ALA A 82 -14.27 2.95 0.58
CA ALA A 82 -14.91 1.67 0.28
C ALA A 82 -15.64 1.08 1.50
N LEU A 83 -15.06 1.19 2.70
CA LEU A 83 -15.68 0.76 3.96
C LEU A 83 -16.87 1.65 4.37
N ALA A 84 -16.74 2.97 4.24
CA ALA A 84 -17.75 3.93 4.69
C ALA A 84 -18.97 4.00 3.77
N PHE A 85 -18.74 3.91 2.45
CA PHE A 85 -19.79 4.02 1.44
C PHE A 85 -20.28 2.66 0.91
N GLY A 86 -19.62 1.56 1.26
CA GLY A 86 -20.03 0.22 0.83
C GLY A 86 -19.93 0.00 -0.67
N TRP A 87 -19.03 0.71 -1.38
CA TRP A 87 -18.85 0.59 -2.83
C TRP A 87 -18.33 -0.78 -3.29
N LEU A 88 -17.82 -1.57 -2.35
CA LEU A 88 -17.41 -2.95 -2.56
C LEU A 88 -18.31 -3.86 -1.73
N GLU A 89 -18.86 -4.90 -2.36
CA GLU A 89 -19.54 -5.99 -1.65
C GLU A 89 -18.50 -6.82 -0.91
N LEU A 90 -18.12 -6.38 0.28
CA LEU A 90 -17.16 -7.07 1.13
C LEU A 90 -17.87 -8.10 2.01
N THR A 91 -17.33 -9.31 2.04
CA THR A 91 -17.66 -10.30 3.07
C THR A 91 -17.09 -9.85 4.42
N THR A 92 -17.49 -10.51 5.51
CA THR A 92 -16.88 -10.29 6.83
C THR A 92 -15.36 -10.48 6.79
N THR A 93 -14.87 -11.48 6.05
CA THR A 93 -13.43 -11.70 5.87
C THR A 93 -12.77 -10.56 5.10
N GLY A 94 -13.41 -10.07 4.03
CA GLY A 94 -12.95 -8.91 3.26
C GLY A 94 -12.87 -7.63 4.10
N LEU A 95 -13.86 -7.40 4.97
CA LEU A 95 -13.86 -6.27 5.91
C LEU A 95 -12.67 -6.34 6.88
N VAL A 96 -12.51 -7.46 7.58
CA VAL A 96 -11.42 -7.66 8.54
C VAL A 96 -10.06 -7.50 7.86
N TRP A 97 -9.91 -8.09 6.67
CA TRP A 97 -8.67 -8.00 5.90
C TRP A 97 -8.36 -6.58 5.44
N THR A 98 -9.37 -5.82 5.02
CA THR A 98 -9.20 -4.40 4.64
C THR A 98 -8.66 -3.58 5.82
N TRP A 99 -9.22 -3.76 7.02
CA TRP A 99 -8.69 -3.14 8.25
C TRP A 99 -7.26 -3.57 8.56
N LEU A 100 -6.95 -4.86 8.45
CA LEU A 100 -5.64 -5.41 8.72
C LEU A 100 -4.58 -4.88 7.73
N GLN A 101 -4.96 -4.62 6.47
CA GLN A 101 -4.06 -4.09 5.45
C GLN A 101 -3.80 -2.59 5.62
N ILE A 102 -4.81 -1.78 5.95
CA ILE A 102 -4.63 -0.32 6.02
C ILE A 102 -3.82 0.12 7.25
N ALA A 103 -3.84 -0.64 8.34
CA ALA A 103 -3.13 -0.28 9.56
C ALA A 103 -1.59 -0.25 9.38
N PRO A 104 -0.92 -1.27 8.82
CA PRO A 104 0.48 -1.21 8.45
C PRO A 104 0.81 -0.08 7.48
N VAL A 105 -0.01 0.14 6.45
CA VAL A 105 0.21 1.21 5.46
C VAL A 105 0.18 2.59 6.12
N ALA A 106 -0.79 2.83 7.01
CA ALA A 106 -0.88 4.07 7.79
C ALA A 106 0.33 4.24 8.72
N LEU A 107 0.79 3.16 9.36
CA LEU A 107 1.96 3.18 10.22
C LEU A 107 3.23 3.54 9.42
N PHE A 108 3.47 2.89 8.27
CA PHE A 108 4.61 3.21 7.41
C PHE A 108 4.55 4.64 6.91
N ALA A 109 3.39 5.11 6.43
CA ALA A 109 3.21 6.49 5.99
C ALA A 109 3.51 7.51 7.11
N ALA A 110 3.10 7.22 8.35
CA ALA A 110 3.40 8.06 9.51
C ALA A 110 4.90 8.08 9.85
N LEU A 111 5.55 6.91 9.86
CA LEU A 111 6.99 6.78 10.12
C LEU A 111 7.84 7.49 9.05
N GLU A 112 7.47 7.37 7.77
CA GLU A 112 8.14 8.05 6.67
C GLU A 112 7.95 9.56 6.72
N THR A 113 6.74 10.02 7.08
CA THR A 113 6.46 11.44 7.30
C THR A 113 7.30 12.01 8.45
N GLY A 114 7.41 11.29 9.57
CA GLY A 114 8.25 11.66 10.70
C GLY A 114 9.73 11.77 10.32
N ALA A 115 10.25 10.79 9.58
CA ALA A 115 11.64 10.78 9.10
C ALA A 115 11.94 11.95 8.13
N LEU A 116 10.98 12.32 7.26
CA LEU A 116 11.11 13.48 6.37
C LEU A 116 11.12 14.80 7.16
N ARG A 117 10.27 14.93 8.18
CA ARG A 117 10.22 16.12 9.04
C ARG A 117 11.51 16.29 9.85
N ALA A 118 12.07 15.20 10.38
CA ALA A 118 13.32 15.22 11.12
C ALA A 118 14.50 15.67 10.22
N ARG A 119 14.56 15.19 8.98
CA ARG A 119 15.60 15.63 8.01
C ARG A 119 15.51 17.10 7.64
N LYS A 120 14.31 17.67 7.57
CA LYS A 120 14.13 19.11 7.31
C LYS A 120 14.53 20.02 8.47
N ARG A 121 14.57 19.50 9.69
CA ARG A 121 14.91 20.28 10.90
C ARG A 121 16.40 20.28 11.23
N GLY A 122 17.17 19.35 10.66
CA GLY A 122 18.63 19.24 10.87
C GLY A 122 19.47 19.63 9.65
N ALA A 123 18.85 20.26 8.64
CA ALA A 123 19.50 20.87 7.48
C ALA A 123 19.24 22.37 7.54
#